data_AF-A0A1F6G4Y2-F1
#
_entry.id   AF-A0A1F6G4Y2-F1
#
_cell.length_a   1.000
_cell.length_b   1.000
_cell.length_c   1.000
_cell.angle_alpha   90.00
_cell.angle_beta   90.00
_cell.angle_gamma   90.00
#
_symmetry.space_group_name_H-M   'P 1'
#
loop_
_entity.id
_entity.type
_entity.pdbx_description
1 polymer ?
#
loop_
_entity_poly.entity_id
_entity_poly.type
_entity_poly.pdbx_seq_one_letter_code
_entity_poly.pdbx_strand_id
1 'polypeptide(L)'
;MSKWLDTLLKELDEIKPDDFVEIEIEVGTNEHMVVELSYDDLKPFVLASKLIQMAHESMSAAYLFSISGDTEAEEKMLLEATKLHEKADILIKIFWCSIMDTYNLWGKSIGIRKGRKIVWIEEKETKSSGICIGFFNFPM
;
A
#
# COMPACT_ATOMS: atom_id res chain seq x y z
N MET A 1 -24.31 6.86 -7.97
CA MET A 1 -23.01 6.52 -7.40
C MET A 1 -22.31 7.82 -7.01
N SER A 2 -21.49 7.86 -5.97
CA SER A 2 -20.81 9.10 -5.58
C SER A 2 -19.68 9.41 -6.57
N LYS A 3 -19.51 10.69 -6.94
CA LYS A 3 -18.50 11.13 -7.92
C LYS A 3 -17.08 10.65 -7.60
N TRP A 4 -16.74 10.57 -6.31
CA TRP A 4 -15.42 10.10 -5.88
C TRP A 4 -15.19 8.61 -6.16
N LEU A 5 -16.24 7.78 -6.06
CA LEU A 5 -16.14 6.35 -6.30
C LEU A 5 -15.99 6.09 -7.81
N ASP A 6 -16.71 6.84 -8.64
CA ASP A 6 -16.55 6.78 -10.10
C ASP A 6 -15.13 7.17 -10.54
N THR A 7 -14.51 8.15 -9.86
CA THR A 7 -13.10 8.52 -10.10
C THR A 7 -12.17 7.39 -9.68
N LEU A 8 -12.34 6.83 -8.48
CA LEU A 8 -11.50 5.74 -7.98
C LEU A 8 -11.55 4.52 -8.90
N LEU A 9 -12.75 4.14 -9.38
CA LEU A 9 -12.90 3.01 -10.28
C LEU A 9 -12.13 3.22 -11.60
N LYS A 10 -12.13 4.44 -12.14
CA LYS A 10 -11.33 4.77 -13.33
C LYS A 10 -9.83 4.70 -13.06
N GLU A 11 -9.37 5.23 -11.92
CA GLU A 11 -7.96 5.17 -11.52
C GLU A 11 -7.49 3.71 -11.38
N LEU A 12 -8.34 2.82 -10.86
CA LEU A 12 -8.06 1.39 -10.79
C LEU A 12 -8.05 0.71 -12.17
N ASP A 13 -8.96 1.09 -13.07
CA ASP A 13 -9.02 0.56 -14.44
C ASP A 13 -7.80 0.95 -15.29
N GLU A 14 -7.18 2.09 -14.98
CA GLU A 14 -5.96 2.56 -15.65
C GLU A 14 -4.70 1.77 -15.24
N ILE A 15 -4.75 1.03 -14.13
CA ILE A 15 -3.62 0.21 -13.66
C ILE A 15 -3.45 -1.02 -14.54
N LYS A 16 -2.22 -1.18 -15.06
CA LYS A 16 -1.80 -2.28 -15.91
C LYS A 16 -0.94 -3.28 -15.12
N PRO A 17 -0.84 -4.54 -15.58
CA PRO A 17 0.04 -5.53 -14.97
C PRO A 17 1.50 -5.06 -14.81
N ASP A 18 2.01 -4.30 -15.78
CA ASP A 18 3.38 -3.77 -15.78
C ASP A 18 3.62 -2.67 -14.72
N ASP A 19 2.55 -2.13 -14.14
CA ASP A 19 2.65 -1.17 -13.03
C ASP A 19 2.97 -1.85 -11.69
N PHE A 20 2.79 -3.17 -11.61
CA PHE A 20 3.12 -3.92 -10.42
C PHE A 20 4.63 -4.22 -10.39
N VAL A 21 5.30 -3.73 -9.36
CA VAL A 21 6.68 -4.10 -9.05
C VAL A 21 6.66 -5.40 -8.27
N GLU A 22 7.27 -6.45 -8.85
CA GLU A 22 7.30 -7.77 -8.25
C GLU A 22 8.03 -7.77 -6.90
N ILE A 23 7.44 -8.43 -5.90
CA ILE A 23 8.07 -8.61 -4.59
C ILE A 23 9.07 -9.75 -4.70
N GLU A 24 10.34 -9.49 -4.44
CA GLU A 24 11.38 -10.52 -4.57
C GLU A 24 11.46 -11.49 -3.37
N ILE A 25 10.72 -11.19 -2.30
CA ILE A 25 10.71 -11.95 -1.05
C ILE A 25 9.91 -13.25 -1.25
N GLU A 26 10.61 -14.40 -1.25
CA GLU A 26 10.01 -15.74 -1.29
C GLU A 26 9.21 -16.06 -0.02
N VAL A 27 8.32 -17.05 -0.12
CA VAL A 27 7.56 -17.55 1.03
C VAL A 27 8.51 -18.21 2.04
N GLY A 28 8.49 -17.73 3.28
CA GLY A 28 9.34 -18.21 4.37
C GLY A 28 8.89 -19.55 4.97
N THR A 29 9.77 -20.17 5.75
CA THR A 29 9.51 -21.50 6.37
C THR A 29 8.39 -21.49 7.42
N ASN A 30 8.13 -20.36 8.08
CA ASN A 30 7.04 -20.20 9.07
C ASN A 30 5.84 -19.45 8.47
N GLU A 31 5.75 -19.41 7.15
CA GLU A 31 4.69 -18.72 6.43
C GLU A 31 3.83 -19.72 5.67
N HIS A 32 2.54 -19.49 5.69
CA HIS A 32 1.56 -20.36 5.07
C HIS A 32 0.89 -19.63 3.93
N MET A 33 1.11 -20.11 2.72
CA MET A 33 0.44 -19.58 1.52
C MET A 33 -1.06 -19.80 1.60
N VAL A 34 -1.82 -18.73 1.39
CA VAL A 34 -3.29 -18.73 1.37
C VAL A 34 -3.79 -18.81 -0.06
N VAL A 35 -3.32 -17.90 -0.91
CA VAL A 35 -3.76 -17.75 -2.29
C VAL A 35 -2.68 -17.02 -3.10
N GLU A 36 -2.69 -17.24 -4.41
CA GLU A 36 -2.03 -16.35 -5.37
C GLU A 36 -3.07 -15.39 -5.95
N LEU A 37 -2.87 -14.08 -5.77
CA LEU A 37 -3.79 -13.06 -6.26
C LEU A 37 -3.66 -12.86 -7.77
N SER A 38 -4.80 -12.54 -8.39
CA SER A 38 -4.78 -12.01 -9.75
C SER A 38 -4.24 -10.58 -9.77
N TYR A 39 -3.89 -10.07 -10.95
CA TYR A 39 -3.51 -8.66 -11.08
C TYR A 39 -4.64 -7.70 -10.72
N ASP A 40 -5.88 -8.07 -11.03
CA ASP A 40 -7.04 -7.21 -10.74
C ASP A 40 -7.24 -7.06 -9.23
N ASP A 41 -7.02 -8.13 -8.46
CA ASP A 41 -7.11 -8.08 -6.99
C ASP A 41 -6.05 -7.15 -6.37
N LEU A 42 -4.92 -6.97 -7.05
CA LEU A 42 -3.81 -6.12 -6.59
C LEU A 42 -3.93 -4.65 -6.98
N LYS A 43 -4.86 -4.28 -7.87
CA LYS A 43 -4.99 -2.88 -8.33
C LYS A 43 -5.09 -1.87 -7.18
N PRO A 44 -5.88 -2.09 -6.10
CA PRO A 44 -5.92 -1.15 -4.98
C PRO A 44 -4.58 -0.99 -4.28
N PHE A 45 -3.84 -2.10 -4.14
CA PHE A 45 -2.51 -2.12 -3.55
C PHE A 45 -1.51 -1.33 -4.42
N VAL A 46 -1.52 -1.57 -5.74
CA VAL A 46 -0.66 -0.86 -6.70
C VAL A 46 -0.97 0.64 -6.73
N LEU A 47 -2.26 1.01 -6.72
CA LEU A 47 -2.66 2.42 -6.67
C LEU A 47 -2.11 3.10 -5.42
N ALA A 48 -2.22 2.45 -4.27
CA ALA A 48 -1.68 2.99 -3.03
C ALA A 48 -0.17 3.17 -3.09
N SER A 49 0.58 2.20 -3.64
CA SER A 49 2.03 2.34 -3.83
C SER A 49 2.39 3.53 -4.73
N LYS A 50 1.66 3.74 -5.83
CA LYS A 50 1.84 4.91 -6.71
C LYS A 50 1.57 6.23 -5.97
N LEU A 51 0.50 6.28 -5.17
CA LEU A 51 0.17 7.48 -4.38
C LEU A 51 1.24 7.78 -3.32
N ILE A 52 1.81 6.75 -2.68
CA ILE A 52 2.94 6.90 -1.75
C ILE A 52 4.15 7.49 -2.49
N GLN A 53 4.48 6.97 -3.67
CA GLN A 53 5.57 7.51 -4.47
C GLN A 53 5.35 8.98 -4.82
N MET A 54 4.15 9.35 -5.29
CA MET A 54 3.80 10.74 -5.59
C MET A 54 3.84 11.64 -4.34
N ALA A 55 3.51 11.10 -3.17
CA ALA A 55 3.64 11.82 -1.90
C ALA A 55 5.11 12.11 -1.58
N HIS A 56 6.01 11.14 -1.77
CA HIS A 56 7.46 11.34 -1.62
C HIS A 56 8.03 12.36 -2.60
N GLU A 57 7.59 12.35 -3.86
CA GLU A 57 7.96 13.35 -4.86
C GLU A 57 7.49 14.75 -4.43
N SER A 58 6.27 14.86 -3.90
CA SER A 58 5.73 16.12 -3.37
C SER A 58 6.53 16.62 -2.16
N MET A 59 6.92 15.73 -1.23
CA MET A 59 7.81 16.10 -0.11
C MET A 59 9.18 16.56 -0.60
N SER A 60 9.74 15.89 -1.61
CA SER A 60 11.03 16.26 -2.20
C SER A 60 10.96 17.64 -2.86
N ALA A 61 9.85 17.93 -3.55
CA ALA A 61 9.59 19.26 -4.12
C ALA A 61 9.44 20.33 -3.02
N ALA A 62 8.71 20.03 -1.94
CA ALA A 62 8.58 20.93 -0.79
C ALA A 62 9.96 21.32 -0.20
N TYR A 63 10.86 20.33 -0.05
CA TYR A 63 12.21 20.58 0.42
C TYR A 63 13.00 21.53 -0.49
N LEU A 64 12.88 21.38 -1.81
CA LEU A 64 13.51 22.30 -2.77
C LEU A 64 12.95 23.73 -2.66
N PHE A 65 11.63 23.87 -2.48
CA PHE A 65 11.01 25.18 -2.29
C PHE A 65 11.45 25.84 -0.98
N SER A 66 11.57 25.05 0.09
CA SER A 66 12.12 25.50 1.38
C SER A 66 13.52 26.10 1.23
N ILE A 67 14.40 25.46 0.46
CA ILE A 67 15.75 25.98 0.16
C ILE A 67 15.68 27.31 -0.62
N SER A 68 14.73 27.43 -1.55
CA SER A 68 14.56 28.63 -2.37
C SER A 68 13.88 29.80 -1.64
N GLY A 69 13.30 29.56 -0.45
CA GLY A 69 12.55 30.54 0.32
C GLY A 69 11.11 30.79 -0.18
N ASP A 70 10.60 29.94 -1.08
CA ASP A 70 9.22 30.00 -1.57
C ASP A 70 8.29 29.21 -0.64
N THR A 71 7.86 29.87 0.44
CA THR A 71 7.05 29.25 1.50
C THR A 71 5.65 28.86 1.04
N GLU A 72 5.05 29.57 0.08
CA GLU A 72 3.71 29.24 -0.44
C GLU A 72 3.76 27.95 -1.26
N ALA A 73 4.78 27.80 -2.12
CA ALA A 73 4.98 26.58 -2.88
C ALA A 73 5.32 25.39 -1.97
N GLU A 74 6.14 25.60 -0.93
CA GLU A 74 6.46 24.60 0.09
C GLU A 74 5.20 24.08 0.78
N GLU A 75 4.38 24.96 1.37
CA GLU A 75 3.15 24.58 2.08
C GLU A 75 2.18 23.82 1.17
N LYS A 76 2.04 24.27 -0.08
CA LYS A 76 1.20 23.61 -1.07
C LYS A 76 1.65 22.18 -1.35
N MET A 77 2.96 21.96 -1.51
CA MET A 77 3.51 20.62 -1.76
C MET A 77 3.39 19.71 -0.53
N LEU A 78 3.57 20.23 0.69
CA LEU A 78 3.37 19.48 1.93
C LEU A 78 1.92 19.04 2.12
N LEU A 79 0.97 19.92 1.78
CA LEU A 79 -0.45 19.60 1.82
C LEU A 79 -0.82 18.51 0.82
N GLU A 80 -0.27 18.57 -0.39
CA GLU A 80 -0.49 17.54 -1.41
C GLU A 80 0.10 16.19 -0.99
N ALA A 81 1.32 16.18 -0.46
CA ALA A 81 1.93 14.98 0.08
C ALA A 81 1.06 14.32 1.15
N THR A 82 0.51 15.12 2.08
CA THR A 82 -0.36 14.62 3.15
C THR A 82 -1.63 14.00 2.58
N LYS A 83 -2.29 14.66 1.63
CA LYS A 83 -3.50 14.13 0.97
C LYS A 83 -3.24 12.82 0.23
N LEU A 84 -2.11 12.73 -0.48
CA LEU A 84 -1.73 11.52 -1.22
C LEU A 84 -1.46 10.36 -0.26
N HIS A 85 -0.78 10.63 0.87
CA HIS A 85 -0.52 9.64 1.90
C HIS A 85 -1.81 9.12 2.55
N GLU A 86 -2.73 10.02 2.92
CA GLU A 86 -4.03 9.64 3.48
C GLU A 86 -4.85 8.76 2.53
N LYS A 87 -4.88 9.10 1.23
CA LYS A 87 -5.54 8.28 0.21
C LYS A 87 -4.91 6.89 0.12
N ALA A 88 -3.59 6.81 0.09
CA ALA A 88 -2.88 5.54 0.03
C ALA A 88 -3.18 4.66 1.26
N ASP A 89 -3.16 5.24 2.45
CA ASP A 89 -3.47 4.55 3.70
C ASP A 89 -4.89 3.96 3.69
N ILE A 90 -5.86 4.73 3.21
CA ILE A 90 -7.24 4.26 3.09
C ILE A 90 -7.33 3.09 2.11
N LEU A 91 -6.67 3.18 0.96
CA LEU A 91 -6.68 2.11 -0.04
C LEU A 91 -6.00 0.83 0.48
N ILE A 92 -4.87 0.95 1.17
CA ILE A 92 -4.18 -0.18 1.81
C ILE A 92 -5.09 -0.85 2.85
N LYS A 93 -5.78 -0.05 3.67
CA LYS A 93 -6.75 -0.58 4.65
C LYS A 93 -7.90 -1.31 3.97
N ILE A 94 -8.50 -0.73 2.94
CA ILE A 94 -9.59 -1.36 2.17
C ILE A 94 -9.11 -2.68 1.55
N PHE A 95 -7.94 -2.68 0.92
CA PHE A 95 -7.33 -3.86 0.34
C PHE A 95 -7.16 -4.97 1.38
N TRP A 96 -6.51 -4.68 2.51
CA TRP A 96 -6.29 -5.70 3.54
C TRP A 96 -7.57 -6.17 4.21
N CYS A 97 -8.54 -5.29 4.47
CA CYS A 97 -9.86 -5.67 4.96
C CYS A 97 -10.54 -6.66 4.00
N SER A 98 -10.53 -6.36 2.69
CA SER A 98 -11.09 -7.24 1.67
C SER A 98 -10.42 -8.62 1.66
N ILE A 99 -9.09 -8.68 1.76
CA ILE A 99 -8.34 -9.94 1.83
C ILE A 99 -8.67 -10.71 3.12
N MET A 100 -8.69 -10.03 4.27
CA MET A 100 -9.01 -10.65 5.55
C MET A 100 -10.43 -11.23 5.58
N ASP A 101 -11.40 -10.51 5.04
CA ASP A 101 -12.79 -10.95 4.95
C ASP A 101 -12.95 -12.14 3.98
N THR A 102 -12.32 -12.07 2.81
CA THR A 102 -12.43 -13.10 1.77
C THR A 102 -11.83 -14.43 2.21
N TYR A 103 -10.70 -14.40 2.91
CA TYR A 103 -9.95 -15.61 3.29
C TYR A 103 -10.01 -15.95 4.79
N ASN A 104 -10.86 -15.26 5.55
CA ASN A 104 -11.03 -15.44 7.00
C ASN A 104 -9.69 -15.39 7.78
N LEU A 105 -8.90 -14.34 7.54
CA LEU A 105 -7.56 -14.16 8.12
C LEU A 105 -7.52 -13.21 9.32
N TRP A 106 -8.67 -12.86 9.87
CA TRP A 106 -8.75 -11.99 11.05
C TRP A 106 -7.93 -12.53 12.23
N GLY A 107 -7.14 -11.66 12.86
CA GLY A 107 -6.25 -12.03 13.97
C GLY A 107 -4.96 -12.73 13.56
N LYS A 108 -4.66 -12.83 12.25
CA LYS A 108 -3.38 -13.34 11.74
C LYS A 108 -2.52 -12.19 11.22
N SER A 109 -1.20 -12.33 11.36
CA SER A 109 -0.24 -11.49 10.65
C SER A 109 -0.16 -11.96 9.19
N ILE A 110 -0.37 -11.05 8.24
CA ILE A 110 -0.46 -11.35 6.80
C ILE A 110 0.48 -10.49 5.97
N GLY A 111 0.89 -11.00 4.81
CA GLY A 111 1.76 -10.28 3.88
C GLY A 111 1.66 -10.78 2.45
N ILE A 112 2.27 -10.01 1.53
CA ILE A 112 2.42 -10.39 0.12
C ILE A 112 3.86 -10.87 -0.10
N ARG A 113 4.03 -11.96 -0.85
CA ARG A 113 5.31 -12.55 -1.25
C ARG A 113 5.38 -12.67 -2.76
N LYS A 114 6.55 -13.06 -3.25
CA LYS A 114 6.83 -13.27 -4.67
C LYS A 114 5.78 -14.13 -5.36
N GLY A 115 5.44 -13.72 -6.58
CA GLY A 115 4.36 -14.27 -7.37
C GLY A 115 2.99 -13.87 -6.83
N ARG A 116 2.88 -12.70 -6.16
CA ARG A 116 1.61 -12.16 -5.63
C ARG A 116 0.92 -13.09 -4.64
N LYS A 117 1.72 -13.83 -3.87
CA LYS A 117 1.23 -14.82 -2.91
C LYS A 117 0.87 -14.15 -1.60
N ILE A 118 -0.38 -14.29 -1.17
CA ILE A 118 -0.78 -13.92 0.17
C ILE A 118 -0.38 -15.03 1.12
N VAL A 119 0.31 -14.65 2.18
CA VAL A 119 0.74 -15.55 3.24
C VAL A 119 0.21 -15.06 4.58
N TRP A 120 -0.03 -15.99 5.49
CA TRP A 120 -0.11 -15.66 6.92
C TRP A 120 1.10 -16.23 7.64
N ILE A 121 1.54 -15.52 8.67
CA ILE A 121 2.75 -15.83 9.44
C ILE A 121 2.30 -16.46 10.75
N GLU A 122 2.85 -17.62 11.07
CA GLU A 122 2.64 -18.25 12.36
C GLU A 122 3.41 -17.46 13.42
N GLU A 123 2.67 -16.70 14.25
CA GLU A 123 3.25 -16.04 15.41
C GLU A 123 3.68 -17.12 16.40
N LYS A 124 4.99 -17.32 16.55
CA LYS A 124 5.52 -18.07 17.69
C LYS A 124 5.05 -17.35 18.94
N GLU A 125 4.42 -18.06 19.86
CA GLU A 125 3.88 -17.52 21.12
C GLU A 125 4.94 -16.71 21.90
N THR A 126 5.06 -15.43 21.58
CA THR A 126 5.63 -14.42 22.47
C THR A 126 4.48 -13.47 22.76
N LYS A 127 4.03 -13.48 24.01
CA LYS A 127 2.95 -12.64 24.53
C LYS A 127 3.21 -11.17 24.24
N SER A 128 2.75 -10.70 23.09
CA SER A 128 2.55 -9.29 22.78
C SER A 128 1.52 -9.21 21.67
N SER A 129 0.26 -9.01 22.08
CA SER A 129 -0.84 -8.64 21.19
C SER A 129 -0.51 -7.33 20.50
N GLY A 130 0.00 -7.42 19.27
CA GLY A 130 0.26 -6.30 18.38
C GLY A 130 -0.20 -6.69 16.99
N ILE A 131 -1.18 -5.96 16.46
CA ILE A 131 -1.59 -6.07 15.06
C ILE A 131 -0.37 -5.63 14.23
N CYS A 132 0.35 -6.58 13.63
CA CYS A 132 1.40 -6.28 12.67
C CYS A 132 0.75 -5.91 11.33
N ILE A 133 0.40 -4.63 11.18
CA ILE A 133 0.01 -4.05 9.90
C ILE A 133 1.27 -3.94 9.04
N GLY A 134 1.33 -4.73 7.97
CA GLY A 134 2.21 -4.59 6.81
C GLY A 134 3.56 -3.91 7.03
N PHE A 135 4.61 -4.69 7.30
CA PHE A 135 5.97 -4.21 7.05
C PHE A 135 6.16 -4.00 5.54
N PHE A 136 6.01 -2.75 5.09
CA PHE A 136 6.70 -2.25 3.91
C PHE A 136 7.86 -1.38 4.38
N ASN A 137 9.05 -1.99 4.48
CA ASN A 137 10.28 -1.23 4.26
C ASN A 137 10.35 -1.04 2.75
N PHE A 138 10.04 0.17 2.27
CA PHE A 138 10.55 0.58 0.97
C PHE A 138 12.08 0.56 1.06
N PRO A 139 12.81 -0.18 0.19
CA PRO A 139 14.23 0.07 0.04
C PRO A 139 14.39 1.50 -0.48
N MET A 140 15.09 2.33 0.29
CA MET A 140 15.70 3.57 -0.21
C MET A 140 16.72 3.26 -1.30
#